data_AF-A0AAU8ZQD2-F1
#
_entry.id   AF-A0AAU8ZQD2-F1
#
_cell.length_a   1.000
_cell.length_b   1.000
_cell.length_c   1.000
_cell.angle_alpha   90.00
_cell.angle_beta   90.00
_cell.angle_gamma   90.00
#
_symmetry.space_group_name_H-M   'P 1'
#
loop_
_entity.id
_entity.type
_entity.pdbx_description
1 polymer ?
#
loop_
_entity_poly.entity_id
_entity_poly.type
_entity_poly.pdbx_seq_one_letter_code
_entity_poly.pdbx_strand_id
1 'polypeptide(L)' 'MNIVYFDFIEGFGINAKVGVEWDFYRSFDELVKECSCLFGDDFLLASTSTKSGDFVSYGDFYHG' A
#
# COMPACT_ATOMS: atom_id res chain seq x y z
N MET A 1 14.42 3.39 -0.24
CA MET A 1 13.28 2.50 0.09
C MET A 1 12.26 3.26 0.92
N ASN A 2 11.13 3.61 0.31
CA ASN A 2 10.04 4.35 0.93
C ASN A 2 8.97 3.39 1.47
N ILE A 3 8.66 3.44 2.76
CA ILE A 3 7.59 2.61 3.33
C ILE A 3 6.30 3.42 3.31
N VAL A 4 5.33 2.96 2.55
CA VAL A 4 4.00 3.54 2.44
C VAL A 4 3.05 2.71 3.29
N TYR A 5 2.58 3.32 4.38
CA TYR A 5 1.62 2.67 5.26
C TYR A 5 0.23 2.77 4.67
N PHE A 6 -0.55 1.70 4.73
CA PHE A 6 -1.93 1.70 4.25
C PHE A 6 -2.89 0.99 5.21
N ASP A 7 -4.18 1.30 5.08
CA ASP A 7 -5.29 0.64 5.74
C ASP A 7 -6.32 0.26 4.65
N PHE A 8 -6.58 -1.03 4.50
CA PHE A 8 -7.54 -1.54 3.53
C PHE A 8 -8.93 -1.61 4.17
N ILE A 9 -9.87 -0.90 3.56
CA ILE A 9 -11.25 -0.82 4.02
C ILE A 9 -12.10 -1.63 3.05
N GLU A 10 -12.49 -2.84 3.48
CA GLU A 10 -13.26 -3.78 2.67
C GLU A 10 -14.54 -3.14 2.12
N GLY A 11 -14.72 -3.21 0.80
CA GLY A 11 -15.86 -2.63 0.10
C GLY A 11 -15.78 -1.11 -0.14
N PHE A 12 -14.71 -0.44 0.30
CA PHE A 12 -14.54 1.02 0.13
C PHE A 12 -13.27 1.37 -0.65
N GLY A 13 -12.10 0.93 -0.20
CA GLY A 13 -10.83 1.33 -0.81
C GLY A 13 -9.66 1.25 0.16
N ILE A 14 -8.66 2.10 -0.05
CA ILE A 14 -7.40 2.09 0.69
C ILE A 14 -7.09 3.51 1.15
N ASN A 15 -6.89 3.68 2.45
CA ASN A 15 -6.22 4.87 2.96
C ASN A 15 -4.73 4.61 2.99
N ALA A 16 -3.90 5.45 2.38
CA ALA A 16 -2.46 5.29 2.39
C ALA A 16 -1.75 6.59 2.71
N LYS A 17 -0.63 6.49 3.43
CA LYS A 17 0.22 7.63 3.75
C LYS A 17 1.30 7.78 2.69
N VAL A 18 0.97 8.47 1.61
CA VAL A 18 1.89 8.76 0.52
C VAL A 18 2.52 10.12 0.77
N GLY A 19 3.79 10.14 1.20
CA GLY A 19 4.46 11.37 1.61
C GLY A 19 4.11 11.77 3.06
N VAL A 20 3.53 12.96 3.24
CA VAL A 20 3.30 13.55 4.57
C VAL A 20 1.88 13.28 5.09
N GLU A 21 0.89 13.28 4.20
CA GLU A 21 -0.53 13.17 4.52
C GLU A 21 -1.10 11.79 4.17
N TRP A 22 -2.32 11.53 4.66
CA TRP A 22 -3.08 10.33 4.32
C TRP A 22 -4.05 10.65 3.20
N ASP A 23 -3.96 9.87 2.13
CA ASP A 23 -4.80 9.99 0.95
C ASP A 23 -5.62 8.72 0.74
N PHE A 24 -6.78 8.89 0.11
CA PHE A 24 -7.69 7.80 -0.21
C PHE A 24 -7.55 7.37 -1.67
N TYR A 25 -7.44 6.07 -1.88
CA TYR A 25 -7.33 5.42 -3.18
C TYR A 25 -8.44 4.38 -3.33
N ARG A 26 -9.02 4.27 -4.54
CA ARG A 26 -10.12 3.33 -4.78
C ARG A 26 -9.66 1.88 -4.90
N SER A 27 -8.41 1.66 -5.28
CA SER A 27 -7.81 0.34 -5.47
C SER A 27 -6.29 0.37 -5.25
N PHE A 28 -5.70 -0.82 -5.08
CA PHE A 28 -4.24 -0.95 -4.99
C PHE A 28 -3.55 -0.47 -6.27
N ASP A 29 -4.18 -0.61 -7.44
CA ASP A 29 -3.62 -0.14 -8.70
C ASP A 29 -3.45 1.39 -8.73
N GLU A 30 -4.44 2.14 -8.20
CA GLU A 30 -4.31 3.60 -8.07
C GLU A 30 -3.17 3.98 -7.11
N LEU A 31 -3.09 3.31 -5.95
CA LEU A 31 -2.02 3.53 -4.98
C LEU A 31 -0.63 3.20 -5.55
N VAL A 32 -0.48 2.02 -6.17
CA VAL A 32 0.78 1.56 -6.76
C VAL A 32 1.22 2.51 -7.87
N LYS A 33 0.29 2.96 -8.72
CA LYS A 33 0.61 3.93 -9.78
C LYS A 33 1.14 5.24 -9.19
N GLU A 34 0.51 5.77 -8.15
CA GLU A 34 0.95 6.98 -7.47
C GLU A 34 2.34 6.78 -6.84
N CYS A 35 2.55 5.67 -6.13
CA CYS A 35 3.85 5.32 -5.55
C CYS A 35 4.94 5.16 -6.61
N SER A 36 4.65 4.50 -7.73
CA SER A 36 5.59 4.36 -8.85
C SER A 36 5.92 5.71 -9.49
N CYS A 37 4.95 6.62 -9.61
CA CYS A 37 5.20 7.97 -10.11
C CYS A 37 6.11 8.80 -9.18
N LEU A 38 5.99 8.62 -7.86
CA LEU A 38 6.74 9.39 -6.87
C LEU A 38 8.10 8.79 -6.50
N PHE A 39 8.18 7.46 -6.40
CA PHE A 39 9.30 6.73 -5.82
C PHE A 39 9.95 5.75 -6.82
N GLY A 40 9.40 5.59 -8.02
CA GLY A 40 9.83 4.54 -8.95
C GLY A 40 9.56 3.15 -8.36
N ASP A 41 10.54 2.26 -8.44
CA ASP A 41 10.46 0.91 -7.85
C ASP A 41 10.97 0.86 -6.39
N ASP A 42 11.35 2.00 -5.81
CA ASP A 42 11.97 2.09 -4.48
C ASP A 42 10.94 2.35 -3.36
N PHE A 43 9.88 1.54 -3.31
CA PHE A 43 8.86 1.60 -2.26
C PHE A 43 8.35 0.22 -1.81
N LEU A 44 7.76 0.19 -0.61
CA LEU A 44 7.14 -0.98 -0.02
C LEU A 44 5.81 -0.58 0.63
N LEU A 45 4.75 -1.34 0.37
CA LEU A 45 3.45 -1.14 0.99
C LEU A 45 3.37 -1.93 2.31
N ALA A 46 3.00 -1.26 3.39
CA ALA A 46 2.88 -1.86 4.73
C ALA A 46 1.46 -1.65 5.30
N SER A 47 0.74 -2.74 5.52
CA SER A 47 -0.59 -2.70 6.16
C SER A 47 -0.47 -2.27 7.62
N THR A 48 -1.35 -1.36 8.06
CA THR A 48 -1.45 -0.87 9.45
C THR A 48 -2.44 -1.66 10.30
N SER A 49 -3.41 -2.32 9.67
CA SER A 49 -4.48 -3.07 10.32
C SER A 49 -4.11 -4.53 10.59
N THR A 50 -2.97 -5.00 10.10
CA THR A 50 -2.55 -6.38 10.36
C THR A 50 -2.02 -6.53 11.79
N LYS A 51 -2.66 -7.40 12.58
CA LYS A 51 -2.06 -7.94 13.82
C LYS A 51 -0.66 -8.49 13.49
N SER A 52 0.28 -8.30 14.41
CA SER A 52 1.75 -8.52 14.35
C SER A 52 2.28 -9.90 13.84
N GLY A 53 1.54 -10.67 13.05
CA GLY A 53 1.97 -11.95 12.49
C GLY A 53 1.80 -12.09 10.97
N ASP A 54 0.89 -11.34 10.34
CA ASP A 54 0.54 -11.55 8.92
C ASP A 54 0.98 -10.36 8.05
N PHE A 55 2.28 -10.17 7.89
CA PHE A 55 2.78 -9.20 6.92
C PHE A 55 2.33 -9.61 5.51
N VAL A 56 1.33 -8.92 4.96
CA VAL A 56 0.87 -9.11 3.59
C VAL A 56 1.64 -8.13 2.72
N SER A 57 2.73 -8.60 2.11
CA SER A 57 3.46 -7.86 1.08
C SER A 57 2.61 -7.82 -0.19
N TYR A 58 2.42 -6.65 -0.78
CA TYR A 58 1.90 -6.55 -2.15
C TYR A 58 3.00 -7.01 -3.12
N GLY A 59 2.98 -8.31 -3.44
CA GLY A 59 4.00 -9.00 -4.24
C GLY A 59 4.10 -10.50 -3.94
N ASP A 60 3.72 -10.93 -2.73
CA ASP A 60 3.75 -12.35 -2.33
C ASP A 60 2.58 -13.18 -2.88
N PHE A 61 1.65 -12.57 -3.62
CA PHE A 61 0.52 -13.26 -4.25
C PHE A 61 0.80 -13.81 -5.66
N TYR A 62 1.99 -13.62 -6.21
CA TYR A 62 2.37 -14.20 -7.49
C TYR A 62 3.38 -15.34 -7.33
N HIS A 63 2.92 -16.47 -6.79
CA HIS A 63 3.57 -17.76 -6.98
C HIS A 63 2.50 -18.85 -7.09
N GLY A 64 2.33 -19.40 -8.30
CA GLY A 64 1.75 -20.73 -8.56
C GLY A 64 0.25 -20.80 -8.75
#